data_AF-A0A0B6YGJ3-F1
#
_entry.id   AF-A0A0B6YGJ3-F1
#
_cell.length_a   1.000
_cell.length_b   1.000
_cell.length_c   1.000
_cell.angle_alpha   90.00
_cell.angle_beta   90.00
_cell.angle_gamma   90.00
#
_symmetry.space_group_name_H-M   'P 1'
#
loop_
_entity.id
_entity.type
_entity.pdbx_description
1 polymer ?
#
loop_
_entity_poly.entity_id
_entity_poly.type
_entity_poly.pdbx_seq_one_letter_code
_entity_poly.pdbx_strand_id
1 'polypeptide(L)'
;DGHLEFKFDLGTGPAVIRSSEPLTTNVWHFVRASRTGLLGTLDIDGQIQRTGQAEGAYTQLTLLDGLYLGGHPNYDHTSKHANITKSMSGCLQKVAVN
;
A
#
# COMPACT_ATOMS: atom_id res chain seq x y z
N ASP A 1 3.16 10.82 9.16
CA ASP A 1 3.84 10.49 10.43
C ASP A 1 4.91 9.40 10.24
N GLY A 2 5.49 9.28 9.03
CA GLY A 2 6.61 8.36 8.75
C GLY A 2 6.24 6.89 8.62
N HIS A 3 5.01 6.48 8.90
CA HIS A 3 4.64 5.07 8.78
C HIS A 3 4.31 4.69 7.35
N LEU A 4 4.58 3.43 7.02
CA LEU A 4 4.18 2.85 5.75
C LEU A 4 2.80 2.20 5.89
N GLU A 5 1.93 2.47 4.93
CA GLU A 5 0.59 1.90 4.86
C GLU A 5 0.41 1.14 3.55
N PHE A 6 -0.02 -0.12 3.66
CA PHE A 6 -0.56 -0.89 2.55
C PHE A 6 -2.08 -0.90 2.66
N LYS A 7 -2.74 -0.35 1.63
CA LYS A 7 -4.20 -0.21 1.58
C LYS A 7 -4.78 -0.88 0.34
N PHE A 8 -5.93 -1.52 0.51
CA PHE A 8 -6.71 -2.05 -0.60
C PHE A 8 -8.20 -2.06 -0.23
N ASP A 9 -9.06 -1.85 -1.23
CA ASP A 9 -10.52 -1.83 -1.07
C ASP A 9 -11.12 -2.77 -2.11
N LEU A 10 -12.01 -3.67 -1.68
CA LEU A 10 -12.65 -4.69 -2.52
C LEU A 10 -14.14 -4.39 -2.76
N GLY A 11 -14.60 -3.17 -2.44
CA GLY A 11 -15.96 -2.68 -2.67
C GLY A 11 -16.77 -2.42 -1.40
N THR A 12 -16.25 -2.81 -0.23
CA THR A 12 -16.89 -2.71 1.10
C THR A 12 -16.15 -1.78 2.04
N GLY A 13 -15.03 -1.20 1.60
CA GLY A 13 -14.20 -0.29 2.39
C GLY A 13 -12.72 -0.71 2.41
N PRO A 14 -11.83 0.21 2.83
CA PRO A 14 -10.39 -0.04 2.79
C PRO A 14 -9.92 -0.92 3.95
N ALA A 15 -9.22 -2.00 3.64
CA ALA A 15 -8.28 -2.61 4.56
C ALA A 15 -7.03 -1.72 4.66
N VAL A 16 -6.55 -1.48 5.89
CA VAL A 16 -5.33 -0.70 6.14
C VAL A 16 -4.37 -1.53 6.99
N ILE A 17 -3.21 -1.83 6.43
CA ILE A 17 -2.12 -2.52 7.13
C ILE A 17 -0.98 -1.52 7.26
N ARG A 18 -0.56 -1.27 8.49
CA ARG A 18 0.40 -0.23 8.82
C ARG A 18 1.62 -0.82 9.51
N SER A 19 2.79 -0.24 9.23
CA SER A 19 4.02 -0.54 9.96
C SER A 19 3.82 -0.32 11.46
N SER A 20 4.54 -1.07 12.30
CA SER A 20 4.52 -0.85 13.75
C SER A 20 5.19 0.47 14.13
N GLU A 21 6.29 0.76 13.47
CA GLU A 21 7.12 1.94 13.71
C GLU A 21 7.19 2.83 12.45
N PRO A 22 7.49 4.13 12.62
CA PRO A 22 7.85 4.99 11.49
C PRO A 22 9.10 4.46 10.77
N LEU A 23 9.14 4.62 9.45
CA LEU A 23 10.33 4.37 8.67
C LEU A 23 11.35 5.49 8.91
N THR A 24 12.62 5.11 8.94
CA THR A 24 13.71 6.07 8.95
C THR A 24 13.89 6.67 7.55
N THR A 25 14.40 7.91 7.50
CA THR A 25 14.64 8.60 6.21
C THR A 25 16.11 8.47 5.81
N ASN A 26 16.40 8.60 4.52
CA ASN A 26 17.75 8.50 3.94
C ASN A 26 18.44 7.13 4.14
N VAL A 27 17.66 6.07 4.34
CA VAL A 27 18.12 4.68 4.41
C VAL A 27 17.27 3.83 3.47
N TRP A 28 17.85 2.76 2.92
CA TRP A 28 17.10 1.81 2.11
C TRP A 28 16.27 0.87 2.98
N HIS A 29 15.00 0.69 2.60
CA HIS A 29 14.09 -0.28 3.19
C HIS A 29 13.65 -1.28 2.13
N PHE A 30 13.57 -2.56 2.49
CA PHE A 30 12.98 -3.59 1.65
C PHE A 30 11.54 -3.83 2.08
N VAL A 31 10.59 -3.53 1.19
CA VAL A 31 9.16 -3.65 1.48
C VAL A 31 8.54 -4.73 0.61
N ARG A 32 7.82 -5.66 1.24
CA ARG A 32 6.97 -6.64 0.55
C ARG A 32 5.55 -6.52 1.06
N ALA A 33 4.66 -6.05 0.18
CA ALA A 33 3.22 -6.12 0.38
C ALA A 33 2.66 -7.28 -0.44
N SER A 34 1.73 -8.04 0.13
CA SER A 34 1.03 -9.11 -0.61
C SER A 34 -0.43 -9.18 -0.19
N ARG A 35 -1.29 -9.65 -1.10
CA ARG A 35 -2.71 -9.91 -0.81
C ARG A 35 -3.15 -11.22 -1.45
N THR A 36 -3.79 -12.06 -0.67
CA THR A 36 -4.43 -13.31 -1.11
C THR A 36 -5.87 -13.33 -0.63
N GLY A 37 -6.82 -13.20 -1.57
CA GLY A 37 -8.23 -13.04 -1.23
C GLY A 37 -8.46 -11.81 -0.35
N LEU A 38 -9.04 -11.99 0.83
CA LEU A 38 -9.27 -10.89 1.78
C LEU A 38 -8.02 -10.52 2.59
N LEU A 39 -7.06 -11.43 2.73
CA LEU A 39 -5.91 -11.28 3.62
C LEU A 39 -4.79 -10.50 2.93
N GLY A 40 -4.39 -9.37 3.52
CA GLY A 40 -3.19 -8.66 3.16
C GLY A 40 -2.07 -8.88 4.18
N THR A 41 -0.83 -8.76 3.71
CA THR A 41 0.36 -8.79 4.56
C THR A 41 1.35 -7.70 4.16
N LEU A 42 2.10 -7.23 5.14
CA LEU A 42 3.15 -6.22 4.99
C LEU A 42 4.38 -6.66 5.78
N ASP A 43 5.49 -6.83 5.07
CA ASP A 43 6.82 -7.12 5.59
C ASP A 43 7.75 -5.96 5.21
N ILE A 44 8.52 -5.48 6.20
CA ILE A 44 9.47 -4.39 6.07
C ILE A 44 10.76 -4.87 6.71
N ASP A 45 11.85 -4.90 5.93
CA ASP A 45 13.19 -5.28 6.38
C ASP A 45 13.30 -6.66 7.07
N GLY A 46 12.39 -7.59 6.77
CA GLY A 46 12.36 -8.92 7.40
C GLY A 46 11.87 -8.88 8.86
N GLN A 47 11.23 -7.80 9.28
CA GLN A 47 10.59 -7.68 10.59
C GLN A 47 9.34 -8.57 10.68
N ILE A 48 8.75 -8.62 11.89
CA ILE A 48 7.49 -9.34 12.11
C ILE A 48 6.43 -8.80 11.14
N GLN A 49 5.92 -9.71 10.31
CA GLN A 49 4.92 -9.39 9.30
C GLN A 49 3.64 -8.86 9.95
N ARG A 50 3.14 -7.76 9.40
CA ARG A 50 1.85 -7.18 9.76
C ARG A 50 0.78 -7.73 8.83
N THR A 51 -0.38 -8.07 9.37
CA THR A 51 -1.51 -8.57 8.59
C THR A 51 -2.75 -7.72 8.80
N GLY A 52 -3.67 -7.79 7.85
CA GLY A 52 -4.99 -7.17 7.94
C GLY A 52 -5.89 -7.75 6.87
N GLN A 53 -7.18 -7.54 7.01
CA GLN A 53 -8.18 -8.17 6.15
C GLN A 53 -9.19 -7.13 5.66
N ALA A 54 -9.60 -7.24 4.40
CA ALA A 54 -10.75 -6.49 3.90
C ALA A 54 -12.05 -7.02 4.50
N GLU A 55 -12.97 -6.11 4.79
CA GLU A 55 -14.28 -6.46 5.32
C GLU A 55 -15.19 -6.99 4.20
N GLY A 56 -16.22 -7.76 4.57
CA GLY A 56 -17.17 -8.34 3.62
C GLY A 56 -16.67 -9.60 2.90
N ALA A 57 -17.33 -9.95 1.80
CA ALA A 57 -17.14 -11.24 1.11
C ALA A 57 -16.49 -11.13 -0.27
N TYR A 58 -16.31 -9.91 -0.81
CA TYR A 58 -15.72 -9.71 -2.12
C TYR A 58 -14.20 -9.91 -2.08
N THR A 59 -13.67 -10.76 -2.95
CA THR A 59 -12.24 -11.08 -3.02
C THR A 59 -11.55 -10.54 -4.28
N GLN A 60 -12.34 -10.17 -5.29
CA GLN A 60 -11.86 -9.71 -6.58
C GLN A 60 -11.53 -8.22 -6.55
N LEU A 61 -10.46 -7.84 -7.25
CA LEU A 61 -10.06 -6.45 -7.42
C LEU A 61 -9.84 -6.20 -8.92
N THR A 62 -10.58 -5.25 -9.46
CA THR A 62 -10.41 -4.78 -10.84
C THR A 62 -9.95 -3.34 -10.80
N LEU A 63 -8.77 -3.07 -11.37
CA LEU A 63 -8.23 -1.73 -11.55
C LEU A 63 -8.32 -1.40 -13.04
N LEU A 64 -8.93 -0.26 -13.36
CA LEU A 64 -9.05 0.22 -14.74
C LEU A 64 -7.87 1.11 -15.14
N ASP A 65 -7.21 1.71 -14.15
CA ASP A 65 -6.05 2.56 -14.31
C ASP A 65 -4.74 1.76 -14.31
N GLY A 66 -3.69 2.39 -14.83
CA GLY A 66 -2.33 1.85 -14.80
C GLY A 66 -1.70 1.85 -13.41
N LEU A 67 -0.51 1.27 -13.32
CA LEU A 67 0.33 1.35 -12.12
C LEU A 67 1.08 2.68 -12.07
N TYR A 68 0.87 3.44 -11.00
CA TYR A 68 1.58 4.69 -10.74
C TYR A 68 2.60 4.51 -9.62
N LEU A 69 3.85 4.87 -9.89
CA LEU A 69 4.96 4.79 -8.94
C LEU A 69 5.41 6.20 -8.54
N GLY A 70 5.59 6.42 -7.24
CA GLY A 70 6.04 7.71 -6.69
C GLY A 70 4.96 8.80 -6.64
N GLY A 71 3.84 8.69 -7.37
CA GLY A 71 2.74 9.65 -7.28
C GLY A 71 1.75 9.50 -8.44
N HIS A 72 0.65 10.25 -8.40
CA HIS A 72 -0.37 10.29 -9.45
C HIS A 72 -0.39 11.69 -10.12
N PRO A 73 -0.55 11.82 -11.45
CA PRO A 73 -0.55 13.11 -12.13
C PRO A 73 -1.73 14.01 -11.75
N ASN A 74 -2.86 13.42 -11.33
CA ASN A 74 -4.03 14.15 -10.83
C ASN A 74 -4.68 13.43 -9.64
N TYR A 75 -4.52 13.93 -8.42
CA TYR A 75 -5.03 13.27 -7.22
C TYR A 75 -6.57 13.17 -7.17
N ASP A 76 -7.29 14.00 -7.92
CA ASP A 76 -8.76 13.93 -8.02
C ASP A 76 -9.24 12.64 -8.70
N HIS A 77 -8.37 11.96 -9.46
CA HIS A 77 -8.66 10.67 -10.09
C HIS A 77 -8.34 9.49 -9.16
N THR A 78 -7.79 9.73 -7.98
CA THR A 78 -7.51 8.67 -6.99
C THR A 78 -8.72 8.45 -6.08
N SER A 79 -8.88 7.23 -5.57
CA SER A 79 -9.94 6.94 -4.61
C SER A 79 -9.80 7.81 -3.36
N LYS A 80 -10.91 8.36 -2.87
CA LYS A 80 -10.95 9.09 -1.60
C LYS A 80 -10.46 8.23 -0.42
N HIS A 81 -10.65 6.91 -0.49
CA HIS A 81 -10.17 5.97 0.53
C HIS A 81 -8.64 5.81 0.53
N ALA A 82 -7.96 6.14 -0.57
CA ALA A 82 -6.49 6.14 -0.60
C ALA A 82 -5.91 7.21 0.33
N ASN A 83 -6.62 8.34 0.51
CA ASN A 83 -6.24 9.46 1.35
C ASN A 83 -4.81 9.98 1.05
N ILE A 84 -4.50 10.12 -0.24
CA ILE A 84 -3.22 10.62 -0.75
C ILE A 84 -3.42 11.93 -1.49
N THR A 85 -2.56 12.91 -1.24
CA THR A 85 -2.62 14.24 -1.87
C THR A 85 -1.26 14.75 -2.33
N LYS A 86 -0.21 13.96 -2.13
CA LYS A 86 1.18 14.34 -2.39
C LYS A 86 1.96 13.15 -2.94
N SER A 87 2.95 13.45 -3.77
CA SER A 87 3.88 12.45 -4.28
C SER A 87 4.86 12.03 -3.19
N MET A 88 5.42 10.84 -3.36
CA MET A 88 6.56 10.38 -2.59
C MET A 88 7.76 11.29 -2.86
N SER A 89 8.43 11.70 -1.78
CA SER A 89 9.73 12.37 -1.85
C SER A 89 10.80 11.38 -1.39
N GLY A 90 11.58 10.85 -2.32
CA GLY A 90 12.59 9.82 -2.04
C GLY A 90 12.99 9.05 -3.30
N CYS A 91 13.72 7.97 -3.10
CA CYS A 91 14.24 7.13 -4.18
C CYS A 91 13.60 5.73 -4.15
N LEU A 92 13.20 5.22 -5.31
CA LEU A 92 12.85 3.82 -5.51
C LEU A 92 13.93 3.18 -6.37
N GLN A 93 14.50 2.07 -5.92
CA GLN A 93 15.55 1.36 -6.67
C GLN A 93 14.98 0.25 -7.55
N LYS A 94 14.16 -0.62 -6.97
CA LYS A 94 13.61 -1.79 -7.64
C LYS A 94 12.16 -1.96 -7.25
N VAL A 95 11.30 -2.10 -8.26
CA VAL A 95 9.89 -2.45 -8.11
C VAL A 95 9.65 -3.69 -8.93
N ALA A 96 9.00 -4.68 -8.31
CA ALA A 96 8.56 -5.89 -8.97
C ALA A 96 7.12 -6.14 -8.57
N VAL A 97 6.28 -6.36 -9.57
CA VAL A 97 4.87 -6.73 -9.43
C VAL A 97 4.70 -8.00 -10.25
N ASN A 98 4.14 -9.04 -9.64
CA ASN A 98 3.83 -10.29 -10.32
C ASN A 98 2.62 -10.12 -11.23
#